data_AF-A0A836S217-F1
#
_entry.id   AF-A0A836S217-F1
#
_cell.length_a   1.000
_cell.length_b   1.000
_cell.length_c   1.000
_cell.angle_alpha   90.00
_cell.angle_beta   90.00
_cell.angle_gamma   90.00
#
_symmetry.space_group_name_H-M   'P 1'
#
loop_
_entity.id
_entity.type
_entity.pdbx_description
1 polymer ?
#
loop_
_entity_poly.entity_id
_entity_poly.type
_entity_poly.pdbx_seq_one_letter_code
_entity_poly.pdbx_strand_id
1 'polypeptide(L)' 'MSLVFKRKDLPEVGELVIAKIKKVFEYGAYVDLEEFENLEAFIPWSKLAHDM' A
#
# COMPACT_ATOMS: atom_id res chain seq x y z
N MET A 1 -3.21 -10.83 30.63
CA MET A 1 -3.38 -11.21 29.21
C MET A 1 -2.97 -10.00 28.38
N SER A 2 -1.69 -9.93 27.98
CA SER A 2 -1.17 -8.77 27.25
C SER A 2 -1.53 -8.95 25.78
N LEU A 3 -2.48 -8.16 25.24
CA LEU A 3 -2.69 -8.08 23.81
C LEU A 3 -1.47 -7.42 23.18
N VAL A 4 -0.54 -8.23 22.71
CA VAL A 4 0.57 -7.78 21.88
C VAL A 4 -0.03 -7.43 20.51
N PHE A 5 -0.30 -6.15 20.29
CA PHE A 5 -0.50 -5.63 18.93
C PHE A 5 0.83 -5.78 18.20
N LYS A 6 1.04 -6.92 17.52
CA LYS A 6 2.13 -7.03 16.56
C LYS A 6 1.84 -6.01 15.47
N ARG A 7 2.69 -5.00 15.35
CA ARG A 7 2.79 -4.24 14.11
C ARG A 7 3.13 -5.25 13.03
N LYS A 8 2.27 -5.35 12.02
CA LYS A 8 2.39 -6.29 10.93
C LYS A 8 3.34 -5.63 9.94
N ASP A 9 4.44 -6.29 9.59
CA ASP A 9 5.46 -5.71 8.71
C ASP A 9 4.98 -5.60 7.25
N LEU A 10 3.98 -6.42 6.87
CA LEU A 10 3.41 -6.49 5.53
C LEU A 10 1.88 -6.61 5.57
N PRO A 11 1.15 -5.97 4.66
CA PRO A 11 -0.28 -6.16 4.54
C PRO A 11 -0.63 -7.56 4.02
N GLU A 12 -1.86 -7.99 4.28
CA GLU A 12 -2.40 -9.21 3.67
C GLU A 12 -2.97 -8.95 2.27
N VAL A 13 -3.03 -9.99 1.43
CA VAL A 13 -3.62 -9.87 0.10
C VAL A 13 -5.11 -9.56 0.22
N GLY A 14 -5.54 -8.45 -0.38
CA GLY A 14 -6.93 -7.97 -0.30
C GLY A 14 -7.23 -7.10 0.92
N GLU A 15 -6.24 -6.83 1.77
CA GLU A 15 -6.36 -5.86 2.87
C GLU A 15 -6.41 -4.44 2.30
N LEU A 16 -7.37 -3.64 2.77
CA LEU A 16 -7.44 -2.22 2.43
C LEU A 16 -6.44 -1.46 3.28
N VAL A 17 -5.61 -0.66 2.62
CA VAL A 17 -4.52 0.09 3.24
C VAL A 17 -4.54 1.54 2.78
N ILE A 18 -4.05 2.43 3.63
CA ILE A 18 -3.87 3.85 3.31
C ILE A 18 -2.44 4.07 2.84
N ALA A 19 -2.32 4.61 1.64
CA ALA A 19 -1.03 4.88 1.00
C ALA A 19 -0.92 6.35 0.61
N LYS A 20 0.29 6.89 0.75
CA LYS A 20 0.63 8.25 0.33
C LYS A 20 1.39 8.22 -0.99
N ILE A 21 0.95 9.01 -1.96
CA ILE A 21 1.59 9.06 -3.28
C ILE A 21 2.97 9.70 -3.17
N LYS A 22 4.01 8.97 -3.58
CA LYS A 22 5.40 9.44 -3.60
C LYS A 22 5.76 9.99 -4.97
N LYS A 23 5.49 9.22 -6.03
CA LYS A 23 5.78 9.58 -7.43
C LYS A 23 4.79 8.93 -8.38
N VAL A 24 4.37 9.67 -9.40
CA VAL A 24 3.49 9.19 -10.47
C VAL A 24 4.29 9.07 -11.77
N PHE A 25 4.11 7.97 -12.47
CA PHE A 25 4.73 7.64 -13.74
C PHE A 25 3.65 7.28 -14.77
N GLU A 26 4.01 7.24 -16.05
CA GLU A 26 3.07 6.88 -17.13
C GLU A 26 2.52 5.45 -17.02
N TYR A 27 3.26 4.54 -16.38
CA TYR A 27 2.89 3.13 -16.23
C TYR A 27 2.32 2.78 -14.84
N GLY A 28 2.28 3.74 -13.90
CA GLY A 28 1.81 3.49 -12.53
C GLY A 28 2.28 4.54 -11.52
N ALA A 29 2.06 4.27 -10.24
CA ALA A 29 2.45 5.15 -9.15
C ALA A 29 3.19 4.40 -8.05
N TYR A 30 4.23 5.02 -7.51
CA TYR A 30 4.87 4.57 -6.27
C TYR A 30 4.22 5.30 -5.09
N VAL A 31 3.87 4.53 -4.08
CA VAL A 31 3.18 4.99 -2.88
C VAL A 31 3.89 4.43 -1.65
N ASP A 32 3.88 5.18 -0.55
CA ASP A 32 4.40 4.72 0.74
C ASP A 32 3.21 4.40 1.66
N LEU A 33 3.22 3.23 2.29
CA LEU A 33 2.21 2.80 3.25
C LEU A 33 2.51 3.37 4.64
N GLU A 34 1.77 4.38 5.08
CA GLU A 34 2.01 5.04 6.37
C GLU A 34 1.75 4.11 7.57
N GLU A 35 0.90 3.11 7.38
CA GLU A 35 0.55 2.10 8.40
C GLU A 35 1.64 1.03 8.59
N PHE A 36 2.54 0.90 7.61
CA PHE A 36 3.55 -0.17 7.52
C PHE A 36 4.97 0.41 7.44
N GLU A 37 5.31 1.34 8.33
CA GLU A 37 6.67 1.93 8.41
C GLU A 37 7.15 2.60 7.10
N ASN A 38 6.23 3.22 6.35
CA ASN A 38 6.50 3.80 5.03
C ASN A 38 7.00 2.75 4.02
N LEU A 39 6.43 1.54 4.07
CA LEU A 39 6.72 0.50 3.09
C LEU A 39 6.36 0.99 1.69
N GLU A 40 7.34 0.96 0.80
CA GLU A 40 7.17 1.37 -0.58
C GLU A 40 6.39 0.30 -1.35
N ALA A 41 5.29 0.72 -1.96
CA ALA A 41 4.41 -0.09 -2.77
C ALA A 41 4.24 0.51 -4.16
N PHE A 42 3.95 -0.34 -5.14
CA PHE A 42 3.77 0.05 -6.52
C PHE A 42 2.35 -0.28 -7.01
N ILE A 43 1.69 0.71 -7.60
CA ILE A 43 0.35 0.59 -8.17
C ILE A 43 0.47 0.68 -9.70
N PRO A 44 0.26 -0.42 -10.43
CA PRO A 44 0.26 -0.38 -11.89
C PRO A 44 -0.99 0.31 -12.43
N TRP A 45 -0.85 1.12 -13.49
CA TRP A 45 -1.97 1.84 -14.13
C TRP A 45 -3.09 0.89 -14.59
N SER A 46 -2.71 -0.29 -15.10
CA SER A 46 -3.67 -1.31 -15.54
C SER A 46 -4.62 -1.79 -14.45
N LYS A 47 -4.25 -1.68 -13.16
CA LYS A 47 -5.13 -2.04 -12.04
C LYS A 47 -6.08 -0.92 -11.65
N LEU A 48 -5.71 0.34 -11.93
CA LEU A 48 -6.55 1.51 -11.65
C LEU A 48 -7.66 1.65 -12.70
N ALA A 49 -7.36 1.42 -13.98
CA ALA A 49 -8.31 1.65 -15.07
C ALA A 49 -9.30 0.51 -15.30
N HIS A 50 -8.99 -0.71 -14.83
CA HIS A 50 -9.82 -1.90 -15.10
C HIS A 50 -10.95 -2.11 -14.08
N ASP A 51 -10.93 -1.38 -12.96
CA ASP A 51 -11.91 -1.49 -11.87
C ASP A 51 -12.91 -0.31 -11.83
N MET A 52 -12.78 0.65 -12.75
CA MET A 52 -13.66 1.82 -12.89
C MET A 52 -14.74 1.62 -13.96
#